data_AF-A0A2I0X4T0-F1
#
_entry.id   AF-A0A2I0X4T0-F1
#
_cell.length_a   1.000
_cell.length_b   1.000
_cell.length_c   1.000
_cell.angle_alpha   90.00
_cell.angle_beta   90.00
_cell.angle_gamma   90.00
#
_symmetry.space_group_name_H-M   'P 1'
#
loop_
_entity.id
_entity.type
_entity.pdbx_description
1 polymer ?
#
loop_
_entity_poly.entity_id
_entity_poly.type
_entity_poly.pdbx_seq_one_letter_code
_entity_poly.pdbx_strand_id
1 'polypeptide(L)'
;MVISLKDLLLGFQVHESVKKKRRVLRRRRSHMGRRIRALRKLVPYGETMEIGKLFVEAAKYILCLQMQAKAMQVMVRVLSSNGK
;
A
#
# COMPACT_ATOMS: atom_id res chain seq x y z
N MET A 1 47.35 -14.55 -17.95
CA MET A 1 46.14 -13.87 -17.42
C MET A 1 46.51 -13.16 -16.14
N VAL A 2 46.71 -11.84 -16.17
CA VAL A 2 46.95 -11.05 -14.96
C VAL A 2 45.75 -10.14 -14.81
N ILE A 3 44.84 -10.49 -13.90
CA ILE A 3 43.72 -9.61 -13.55
C ILE A 3 44.33 -8.46 -12.73
N SER A 4 44.11 -7.21 -13.15
CA SER A 4 44.68 -6.06 -12.44
C SER A 4 44.01 -5.93 -11.08
N LEU A 5 44.77 -5.56 -10.04
CA LEU A 5 44.22 -5.32 -8.70
C LEU A 5 43.06 -4.31 -8.71
N LYS A 6 43.10 -3.38 -9.67
CA LYS A 6 42.05 -2.38 -9.93
C LYS A 6 40.74 -3.03 -10.40
N ASP A 7 40.81 -4.08 -11.22
CA ASP A 7 39.63 -4.79 -11.73
C ASP A 7 38.93 -5.56 -10.60
N LEU A 8 39.71 -6.15 -9.68
CA LEU A 8 39.19 -6.83 -8.49
C LEU A 8 38.50 -5.85 -7.53
N LEU A 9 39.11 -4.68 -7.30
CA LEU A 9 38.57 -3.64 -6.44
C LEU A 9 37.28 -3.03 -7.03
N LEU A 10 37.24 -2.76 -8.34
CA LEU A 10 36.04 -2.31 -9.04
C LEU A 10 34.91 -3.32 -8.89
N GLY A 11 35.20 -4.61 -9.11
CA GLY A 11 34.23 -5.69 -8.97
C GLY A 11 33.62 -5.76 -7.57
N PHE A 12 34.46 -5.60 -6.53
CA PHE A 12 34.01 -5.56 -5.14
C PHE A 12 33.10 -4.35 -4.85
N GLN A 13 33.49 -3.16 -5.32
CA GLN A 13 32.74 -1.91 -5.09
C GLN A 13 31.38 -1.90 -5.81
N VAL A 14 31.32 -2.45 -7.03
CA VAL A 14 30.07 -2.65 -7.78
C VAL A 14 29.16 -3.65 -7.06
N HIS A 15 29.70 -4.77 -6.59
CA HIS A 15 28.94 -5.80 -5.90
C HIS A 15 28.29 -5.29 -4.60
N GLU A 16 28.99 -4.48 -3.80
CA GLU A 16 28.42 -3.85 -2.61
C GLU A 16 27.33 -2.82 -2.95
N SER A 17 27.53 -2.02 -4.00
CA SER A 17 26.52 -1.07 -4.48
C SER A 17 25.23 -1.78 -4.93
N VAL A 18 25.36 -2.91 -5.64
CA VAL A 18 24.23 -3.76 -6.05
C VAL A 18 23.53 -4.40 -4.85
N LYS A 19 24.29 -4.94 -3.88
CA LYS A 19 23.72 -5.50 -2.63
C LYS A 19 22.92 -4.45 -1.85
N LYS A 20 23.46 -3.24 -1.69
CA LYS A 20 22.79 -2.12 -1.01
C LYS A 20 21.47 -1.77 -1.71
N LYS A 21 21.48 -1.62 -3.05
CA LYS A 21 20.28 -1.34 -3.85
C LYS A 21 19.22 -2.44 -3.71
N ARG A 22 19.63 -3.72 -3.75
CA ARG A 22 18.75 -4.88 -3.55
C ARG A 22 18.10 -4.88 -2.17
N ARG A 23 18.84 -4.56 -1.10
CA ARG A 23 18.29 -4.47 0.27
C ARG A 23 17.20 -3.41 0.37
N VAL A 24 17.40 -2.23 -0.24
CA VAL A 24 16.40 -1.15 -0.26
C VAL A 24 15.12 -1.59 -0.99
N LEU A 25 15.24 -2.20 -2.17
CA LEU A 25 14.09 -2.70 -2.92
C LEU A 25 13.30 -3.77 -2.15
N ARG A 26 13.99 -4.69 -1.47
CA ARG A 26 13.34 -5.70 -0.62
C ARG A 26 12.54 -5.06 0.52
N ARG A 27 13.10 -4.06 1.20
CA ARG A 27 12.40 -3.30 2.25
C ARG A 27 11.14 -2.62 1.71
N ARG A 28 11.25 -1.96 0.55
CA ARG A 28 10.11 -1.31 -0.11
C ARG A 28 9.00 -2.31 -0.46
N ARG A 29 9.34 -3.46 -1.06
CA ARG A 29 8.36 -4.52 -1.37
C ARG A 29 7.68 -5.06 -0.11
N SER A 30 8.44 -5.30 0.96
CA SER A 30 7.87 -5.75 2.24
C SER A 30 6.89 -4.74 2.83
N HIS A 31 7.24 -3.45 2.81
CA HIS A 31 6.37 -2.38 3.27
C HIS A 31 5.08 -2.27 2.45
N MET A 32 5.18 -2.34 1.10
CA MET A 32 4.00 -2.37 0.23
C MET A 32 3.13 -3.61 0.51
N GLY A 33 3.74 -4.79 0.69
CA GLY A 33 3.01 -6.00 1.04
C GLY A 33 2.22 -5.88 2.34
N ARG A 34 2.78 -5.22 3.37
CA ARG A 34 2.05 -4.93 4.62
C ARG A 34 0.84 -4.03 4.39
N ARG A 35 1.01 -2.96 3.59
CA ARG A 35 -0.08 -2.04 3.24
C ARG A 35 -1.19 -2.71 2.43
N ILE A 36 -0.83 -3.54 1.44
CA ILE A 36 -1.80 -4.29 0.65
C ILE A 36 -2.57 -5.27 1.55
N ARG A 37 -1.89 -5.98 2.46
CA ARG A 37 -2.57 -6.85 3.43
C ARG A 37 -3.54 -6.09 4.34
N ALA A 38 -3.17 -4.90 4.80
CA ALA A 38 -4.07 -4.05 5.57
C ALA A 38 -5.30 -3.65 4.75
N LEU A 39 -5.10 -3.23 3.50
CA LEU A 39 -6.20 -2.85 2.60
C LEU A 39 -7.17 -4.02 2.37
N ARG A 40 -6.66 -5.24 2.16
CA ARG A 40 -7.50 -6.44 1.98
C ARG A 40 -8.46 -6.71 3.14
N LYS A 41 -8.04 -6.39 4.36
CA LYS A 41 -8.87 -6.57 5.57
C LYS A 41 -9.95 -5.48 5.71
N LEU A 42 -9.72 -4.32 5.10
CA LEU A 42 -10.65 -3.17 5.18
C LEU A 42 -11.69 -3.20 4.06
N VAL A 43 -11.33 -3.70 2.88
CA VAL A 43 -12.24 -3.77 1.74
C VAL A 43 -13.14 -5.00 1.87
N PRO A 44 -14.47 -4.87 1.73
CA PRO A 44 -15.38 -6.01 1.71
C PRO A 44 -14.95 -7.05 0.68
N TYR A 45 -14.88 -8.32 1.11
CA TYR A 45 -14.42 -9.44 0.28
C TYR A 45 -12.98 -9.29 -0.25
N GLY A 46 -12.17 -8.41 0.36
CA GLY A 46 -10.83 -8.06 -0.12
C GLY A 46 -9.75 -9.11 0.08
N GLU A 47 -9.93 -10.11 0.95
CA GLU A 47 -8.90 -11.11 1.26
C GLU A 47 -8.45 -11.92 0.04
N THR A 48 -9.38 -12.29 -0.83
CA THR A 48 -9.14 -13.15 -2.01
C THR A 48 -9.02 -12.38 -3.33
N MET A 49 -9.23 -11.06 -3.34
CA MET A 49 -9.22 -10.26 -4.58
C MET A 49 -7.85 -10.20 -5.25
N GLU A 50 -7.80 -10.02 -6.56
CA GLU A 50 -6.57 -9.59 -7.21
C GLU A 50 -6.22 -8.14 -6.83
N ILE A 51 -4.94 -7.75 -6.87
CA ILE A 51 -4.49 -6.40 -6.47
C ILE A 51 -5.16 -5.30 -7.30
N GLY A 52 -5.28 -5.48 -8.62
CA GLY A 52 -5.93 -4.48 -9.49
C GLY A 52 -7.40 -4.27 -9.10
N LYS A 53 -8.14 -5.36 -8.93
CA LYS A 53 -9.53 -5.34 -8.48
C LYS A 53 -9.69 -4.76 -7.07
N LEU A 54 -8.77 -5.07 -6.16
CA LEU A 54 -8.77 -4.57 -4.79
C LEU A 54 -8.76 -3.04 -4.74
N PHE A 55 -7.95 -2.37 -5.58
CA PHE A 55 -7.90 -0.91 -5.60
C PHE A 55 -9.20 -0.28 -6.13
N VAL A 56 -9.79 -0.89 -7.17
CA VAL A 56 -11.08 -0.43 -7.72
C VAL A 56 -12.19 -0.57 -6.69
N GLU A 57 -12.28 -1.73 -6.03
CA GLU A 57 -13.29 -1.97 -4.99
C GLU A 57 -13.04 -1.13 -3.73
N ALA A 58 -11.77 -0.85 -3.38
CA ALA A 58 -11.45 0.10 -2.33
C ALA A 58 -11.98 1.50 -2.64
N ALA A 59 -11.79 1.99 -3.87
CA ALA A 59 -12.28 3.31 -4.27
C ALA A 59 -13.81 3.39 -4.21
N LYS A 60 -14.51 2.36 -4.70
CA LYS A 60 -15.97 2.25 -4.59
C LYS A 60 -16.43 2.22 -3.14
N TYR A 61 -15.75 1.46 -2.29
CA TYR A 61 -16.10 1.33 -0.88
C TYR A 61 -15.89 2.64 -0.11
N ILE A 62 -14.81 3.38 -0.39
CA ILE A 62 -14.59 4.72 0.16
C ILE A 62 -15.75 5.66 -0.22
N LEU A 63 -16.17 5.66 -1.49
CA LEU A 63 -17.30 6.48 -1.94
C LEU A 63 -18.60 6.09 -1.21
N CYS A 64 -18.86 4.80 -1.06
CA CYS A 64 -20.02 4.29 -0.31
C CYS A 64 -19.99 4.75 1.15
N LEU A 65 -18.87 4.61 1.84
CA LEU A 65 -18.69 5.06 3.23
C LEU A 65 -18.89 6.58 3.36
N GLN A 66 -18.39 7.37 2.41
CA GLN A 66 -18.59 8.82 2.39
C GLN A 66 -20.08 9.17 2.26
N MET A 67 -20.82 8.47 1.41
CA MET A 67 -22.26 8.68 1.25
C MET A 67 -23.04 8.26 2.52
N GLN A 68 -22.69 7.12 3.12
CA GLN A 68 -23.28 6.67 4.38
C GLN A 68 -23.06 7.68 5.51
N ALA A 69 -21.83 8.17 5.68
CA ALA A 69 -21.51 9.19 6.68
C ALA A 69 -22.31 10.49 6.46
N LYS A 70 -22.44 10.95 5.21
CA LYS A 70 -23.27 12.11 4.87
C LYS A 70 -24.74 11.89 5.22
N ALA A 71 -25.30 10.72 4.90
CA ALA A 71 -26.68 10.39 5.23
C ALA A 71 -26.91 10.38 6.75
N MET A 72 -26.00 9.76 7.51
CA MET A 72 -26.07 9.76 8.98
C MET A 72 -25.98 11.16 9.57
N GLN A 73 -25.14 12.04 9.01
CA GLN A 73 -25.07 13.45 9.43
C GLN A 73 -26.39 14.19 9.19
N VAL A 74 -27.06 13.93 8.06
CA VAL A 74 -28.40 14.50 7.80
C VAL A 74 -29.42 13.95 8.79
N MET A 75 -29.43 12.64 9.03
CA MET A 75 -30.33 12.01 10.01
C MET A 75 -30.16 12.62 11.41
N VAL A 76 -28.92 12.77 11.87
CA VAL A 76 -28.63 13.41 13.16
C VAL A 76 -29.18 14.84 13.19
N ARG A 77 -28.95 15.64 12.15
CA ARG A 77 -29.47 17.02 12.10
C ARG A 77 -30.99 17.08 12.16
N VAL A 78 -31.68 16.23 11.40
CA VAL A 78 -33.15 16.17 11.39
C VAL A 78 -33.67 15.75 12.77
N LEU A 79 -33.13 14.67 13.34
CA LEU A 79 -33.58 14.15 14.63
C LEU A 79 -33.26 15.11 15.79
N SER A 80 -32.11 15.78 15.76
CA SER A 80 -31.75 16.79 16.77
C SER A 80 -32.52 18.10 16.62
N SER A 81 -32.99 18.44 15.41
CA SER A 81 -33.83 19.63 15.17
C SER A 81 -35.28 19.43 15.59
N ASN A 82 -35.79 18.20 15.53
CA ASN A 82 -37.17 17.85 15.88
C ASN A 82 -37.36 17.53 17.37
N GLY A 83 -36.27 17.50 18.16
CA GLY A 83 -36.29 17.25 19.61
C GLY A 83 -36.34 18.52 20.47
N LYS A 84 -36.66 19.67 19.87
CA LYS A 84 -36.96 20.94 20.56
C LYS A 84 -38.43 21.27 20.42
#